data_AF-A0A2S5VVD4-F1
#
_entry.id   AF-A0A2S5VVD4-F1
#
_cell.length_a   1.000
_cell.length_b   1.000
_cell.length_c   1.000
_cell.angle_alpha   90.00
_cell.angle_beta   90.00
_cell.angle_gamma   90.00
#
_symmetry.space_group_name_H-M   'P 1'
#
loop_
_entity.id
_entity.type
_entity.pdbx_description
1 polymer ?
#
loop_
_entity_poly.entity_id
_entity_poly.type
_entity_poly.pdbx_seq_one_letter_code
_entity_poly.pdbx_strand_id
1 'polypeptide(L)' 'MLASLHTGDSVLVVGYEVTRTWEKEGKPRYGRVIEADAIGPNLAHSTTVITPQRRPRSRLTGE' A
#
# COMPACT_ATOMS: atom_id res chain seq x y z
N MET A 1 -6.89 14.79 1.80
CA MET A 1 -5.59 14.35 1.26
C MET A 1 -5.89 13.70 -0.08
N LEU A 2 -5.31 14.18 -1.18
CA LEU A 2 -5.49 13.53 -2.49
C LEU A 2 -4.77 12.18 -2.45
N ALA A 3 -5.43 11.10 -2.86
CA ALA A 3 -4.81 9.78 -2.92
C ALA A 3 -3.79 9.76 -4.08
N SER A 4 -2.62 9.14 -3.87
CA SER A 4 -1.59 9.05 -4.90
C SER A 4 -1.86 7.98 -5.96
N LEU A 5 -2.81 7.08 -5.72
CA LEU A 5 -3.14 5.94 -6.59
C LEU A 5 -4.64 5.93 -6.87
N HIS A 6 -4.99 5.66 -8.12
CA HIS A 6 -6.36 5.61 -8.62
C HIS A 6 -6.63 4.30 -9.37
N THR A 7 -7.91 4.00 -9.59
CA THR A 7 -8.32 2.84 -10.37
C THR A 7 -7.73 2.89 -11.78
N GLY A 8 -7.08 1.80 -12.18
CA GLY A 8 -6.43 1.66 -13.49
C GLY A 8 -4.93 1.94 -13.48
N ASP A 9 -4.38 2.51 -12.40
CA ASP A 9 -2.94 2.74 -12.30
C ASP A 9 -2.17 1.42 -12.24
N SER A 10 -1.07 1.33 -13.00
CA SER A 10 -0.10 0.26 -12.82
C SER A 10 0.70 0.51 -11.55
N VAL A 11 0.75 -0.49 -10.66
CA VAL A 11 1.39 -0.39 -9.34
C VAL A 11 2.36 -1.53 -9.09
N LEU A 12 3.35 -1.26 -8.24
CA LEU A 12 4.20 -2.28 -7.62
C LEU A 12 3.79 -2.42 -6.16
N VAL A 13 3.58 -3.66 -5.72
CA VAL A 13 3.19 -4.00 -4.35
C VAL A 13 4.23 -4.97 -3.78
N VAL A 14 4.72 -4.69 -2.58
CA VAL A 14 5.61 -5.58 -1.82
C VAL A 14 4.97 -5.83 -0.46
N GLY A 15 4.93 -7.09 -0.04
CA GLY A 15 4.34 -7.51 1.24
C GLY A 15 4.23 -9.02 1.34
N TYR A 16 3.36 -9.48 2.25
CA TYR A 16 3.16 -10.90 2.54
C TYR A 16 1.80 -11.38 2.07
N GLU A 17 1.76 -12.58 1.49
CA GLU A 17 0.51 -13.23 1.12
C GLU A 17 -0.13 -13.94 2.33
N VAL A 18 -1.41 -13.66 2.57
CA VAL A 18 -2.20 -14.29 3.62
C VAL A 18 -3.52 -14.81 3.07
N THR A 19 -4.01 -15.91 3.63
CA THR A 19 -5.38 -16.38 3.38
C THR A 19 -6.32 -15.66 4.33
N ARG A 20 -7.31 -14.94 3.78
CA ARG A 20 -8.35 -14.28 4.57
C ARG A 20 -9.74 -14.77 4.20
N THR A 21 -10.61 -14.73 5.20
CA THR A 21 -12.05 -14.89 5.05
C THR A 21 -12.72 -13.55 5.35
N TRP A 22 -13.65 -13.12 4.51
CA TRP A 22 -14.48 -11.94 4.76
C TRP A 22 -15.90 -12.17 4.25
N GLU A 23 -16.89 -11.47 4.81
CA GLU A 23 -18.26 -11.55 4.32
C GLU A 23 -18.51 -10.56 3.19
N LYS A 24 -19.22 -11.00 2.15
CA LYS A 24 -19.77 -10.13 1.12
C LYS A 24 -21.18 -10.62 0.79
N GLU A 25 -22.16 -9.72 0.90
CA GLU A 25 -23.58 -10.02 0.64
C GLU A 25 -24.11 -11.21 1.48
N GLY A 26 -23.70 -11.28 2.76
CA GLY A 26 -24.13 -12.32 3.69
C GLY A 26 -23.56 -13.71 3.41
N LYS A 27 -22.54 -13.83 2.54
CA LYS A 27 -21.85 -15.09 2.26
C LYS A 27 -20.35 -14.97 2.57
N PRO A 28 -19.75 -15.97 3.23
CA PRO A 28 -18.31 -15.98 3.45
C PRO A 28 -17.58 -16.11 2.11
N ARG A 29 -16.57 -15.28 1.92
CA ARG A 29 -15.62 -15.31 0.82
C ARG A 29 -14.25 -15.64 1.37
N TYR A 30 -13.53 -16.45 0.61
CA TYR A 30 -12.17 -16.86 0.92
C TYR A 30 -11.27 -16.37 -0.21
N GLY A 31 -10.10 -15.87 0.13
CA GLY A 31 -9.16 -15.40 -0.88
C GLY A 31 -7.76 -15.18 -0.32
N ARG A 32 -6.83 -15.03 -1.25
CA ARG A 32 -5.45 -14.67 -0.97
C ARG A 32 -5.34 -13.16 -1.06
N VAL A 33 -4.72 -12.55 -0.06
CA VAL A 33 -4.56 -11.11 0.08
C VAL A 33 -3.09 -10.82 0.29
N ILE A 34 -2.56 -9.78 -0.35
CA ILE A 34 -1.24 -9.25 0.00
C ILE A 34 -1.43 -8.19 1.08
N GLU A 35 -0.93 -8.45 2.28
CA GLU A 35 -0.76 -7.42 3.30
C GLU A 35 0.49 -6.62 2.94
N ALA A 36 0.28 -5.42 2.39
CA ALA A 36 1.34 -4.62 1.77
C ALA A 36 2.19 -3.90 2.82
N ASP A 37 3.51 -4.11 2.75
CA ASP A 37 4.51 -3.31 3.47
C ASP A 37 4.83 -2.02 2.70
N ALA A 38 4.82 -2.11 1.37
CA ALA A 38 5.07 -0.99 0.47
C ALA A 38 4.21 -1.08 -0.80
N ILE A 39 3.77 0.09 -1.28
CA ILE A 39 3.05 0.23 -2.55
C ILE A 39 3.47 1.54 -3.23
N GLY A 40 3.57 1.52 -4.56
CA GLY A 40 3.87 2.71 -5.35
C GLY A 40 3.53 2.59 -6.84
N PRO A 41 3.55 3.71 -7.58
CA PRO A 41 3.31 3.71 -9.02
C PRO A 41 4.41 2.97 -9.76
N ASN A 42 4.04 2.24 -10.81
CA ASN A 42 4.99 1.53 -11.67
C ASN A 42 5.53 2.47 -12.75
N LEU A 43 6.79 2.90 -12.60
CA LEU A 43 7.44 3.83 -13.52
C LEU A 43 7.83 3.24 -14.87
N ALA A 44 7.69 1.92 -15.07
CA ALA A 44 7.87 1.30 -16.38
C ALA A 44 6.79 1.75 -17.39
N HIS A 45 5.64 2.21 -16.90
CA HIS A 45 4.48 2.58 -17.72
C HIS A 45 3.89 3.96 -17.33
N SER A 46 4.55 4.71 -16.44
CA SER A 46 4.02 5.98 -15.93
C SER A 46 5.13 6.91 -15.45
N THR A 47 4.78 8.18 -15.24
CA THR A 47 5.58 9.15 -14.47
C THR A 47 4.81 9.56 -13.22
N THR A 48 5.50 10.04 -12.19
CA THR A 48 4.85 10.47 -10.94
C THR A 48 5.59 11.64 -10.31
N VAL A 49 4.85 12.49 -9.58
CA VAL A 49 5.42 13.56 -8.75
C VAL A 49 5.45 13.08 -7.30
N ILE A 50 6.64 12.98 -6.72
CA ILE A 50 6.83 12.52 -5.35
C ILE A 50 6.99 13.75 -4.44
N THR A 51 6.15 13.84 -3.41
CA THR A 51 6.33 14.79 -2.30
C THR A 51 6.90 14.02 -1.10
N PRO A 52 8.20 14.12 -0.78
CA PRO A 52 8.80 13.37 0.30
C PRO A 52 8.19 13.76 1.64
N GLN A 53 7.54 12.82 2.32
CA GLN A 53 7.15 13.00 3.71
C GLN A 53 8.32 12.59 4.59
N ARG A 54 9.11 13.56 5.07
CA ARG A 54 10.12 13.29 6.10
C ARG A 54 9.37 12.90 7.38
N ARG A 55 9.48 11.64 7.82
CA ARG A 55 9.18 11.33 9.21
C ARG A 55 10.17 12.14 10.06
N PRO A 56 9.71 12.89 11.07
CA PRO A 56 10.65 13.49 12.02
C PRO A 56 11.48 12.34 12.59
N ARG A 57 12.81 12.44 12.50
CA ARG A 57 13.69 11.59 13.31
C ARG A 57 13.25 11.85 14.75
N SER A 58 12.67 10.86 15.43
CA SER A 58 12.59 10.97 16.87
C SER A 58 14.02 11.09 17.34
N ARG A 59 14.35 12.26 17.89
CA ARG A 59 15.59 12.42 18.65
C ARG A 59 15.43 11.40 19.78
N LEU A 60 16.19 10.31 19.74
CA LEU A 60 16.43 9.50 20.93
C LEU A 60 17.17 10.45 21.87
N THR A 61 16.41 11.20 22.68
CA THR A 61 16.95 11.92 23.83
C THR A 61 17.11 10.87 24.91
N GLY A 62 18.25 10.18 24.87
CA GLY A 62 18.78 9.44 26.01
C GLY A 62 20.03 10.18 26.47
N GLU A 63 19.88 10.98 27.52
CA GLU A 63 20.82 11.22 28.64
C GLU A 63 20.16 12.20 29.62
#